data_AF-A0A924IGU6-F1
#
_entry.id   AF-A0A924IGU6-F1
#
_cell.length_a   1.000
_cell.length_b   1.000
_cell.length_c   1.000
_cell.angle_alpha   90.00
_cell.angle_beta   90.00
_cell.angle_gamma   90.00
#
_symmetry.space_group_name_H-M   'P 1'
#
loop_
_entity.id
_entity.type
_entity.pdbx_description
1 polymer ?
#
loop_
_entity_poly.entity_id
_entity_poly.type
_entity_poly.pdbx_seq_one_letter_code
_entity_poly.pdbx_strand_id
1 'polypeptide(L)'
;MSMTKEGFLETLIAQYKDEIEEALVESEHIYRLTIDYEILDQKVAQLFQSAKIDGLDEKIVWDLLQARIPSYVNYINFKVSGKKAS
;
A
#
# COMPACT_ATOMS: atom_id res chain seq x y z
N MET A 1 14.58 27.54 8.31
CA MET A 1 13.16 27.18 8.41
C MET A 1 13.07 25.88 9.20
N SER A 2 12.31 25.85 10.29
CA SER A 2 12.11 24.62 11.06
C SER A 2 10.99 23.84 10.39
N MET A 3 11.22 22.57 10.06
CA MET A 3 10.19 21.69 9.47
C MET A 3 9.08 21.50 10.50
N THR A 4 7.84 21.84 10.15
CA THR A 4 6.69 21.58 11.02
C THR A 4 6.36 20.09 10.99
N LYS A 5 5.79 19.58 12.09
CA LYS A 5 5.32 18.19 12.15
C LYS A 5 4.33 17.86 11.02
N GLU A 6 3.50 18.83 10.65
CA GLU A 6 2.55 18.73 9.53
C GLU A 6 3.29 18.61 8.18
N GLY A 7 4.29 19.46 7.92
CA GLY A 7 5.07 19.37 6.68
C GLY A 7 5.89 18.08 6.55
N PHE A 8 6.36 17.52 7.68
CA PHE A 8 6.98 16.19 7.69
C PHE A 8 5.98 15.09 7.31
N LEU A 9 4.78 15.11 7.90
CA LEU A 9 3.74 14.13 7.60
C LEU A 9 3.29 14.19 6.14
N GLU A 10 3.13 15.39 5.57
CA GLU A 10 2.80 15.57 4.15
C GLU A 10 3.89 14.98 3.24
N THR A 11 5.16 15.20 3.59
CA THR A 11 6.30 14.64 2.85
C THR A 11 6.30 13.11 2.92
N LEU A 12 6.07 12.55 4.11
CA LEU A 12 6.00 11.10 4.32
C LEU A 12 4.84 10.49 3.53
N ILE A 13 3.67 11.11 3.55
CA ILE A 13 2.52 10.66 2.74
C ILE A 13 2.84 10.69 1.25
N ALA A 14 3.56 11.70 0.76
CA ALA A 14 3.98 11.75 -0.64
C ALA A 14 4.92 10.60 -0.99
N GLN A 15 5.90 10.29 -0.12
CA GLN A 15 6.80 9.14 -0.31
C GLN A 15 6.03 7.82 -0.40
N TYR A 16 5.07 7.58 0.50
CA TYR A 16 4.27 6.35 0.47
C TYR A 16 3.38 6.25 -0.77
N LYS A 17 2.96 7.37 -1.36
CA LYS A 17 2.27 7.35 -2.67
C LYS A 17 3.19 6.84 -3.76
N ASP A 18 4.42 7.34 -3.81
CA ASP A 18 5.42 6.93 -4.80
C ASP A 18 5.79 5.44 -4.62
N GLU A 19 5.97 4.98 -3.38
CA GLU A 19 6.25 3.57 -3.09
C GLU A 19 5.08 2.64 -3.47
N ILE A 20 3.83 3.10 -3.33
CA ILE A 20 2.65 2.35 -3.80
C ILE A 20 2.63 2.25 -5.33
N GLU A 21 3.02 3.30 -6.06
CA GLU A 21 3.17 3.24 -7.52
C GLU A 21 4.25 2.24 -7.92
N GLU A 22 5.40 2.26 -7.26
CA GLU A 22 6.48 1.32 -7.52
C GLU A 22 6.04 -0.12 -7.28
N ALA A 23 5.40 -0.38 -6.14
CA ALA A 23 4.86 -1.70 -5.82
C ALA A 23 3.85 -2.19 -6.87
N LEU A 24 3.01 -1.29 -7.41
CA LEU A 24 2.08 -1.62 -8.47
C LEU A 24 2.82 -1.98 -9.77
N VAL A 25 3.76 -1.15 -10.22
CA VAL A 25 4.54 -1.37 -11.44
C VAL A 25 5.33 -2.68 -11.37
N GLU A 26 5.95 -2.98 -10.23
CA GLU A 26 6.67 -4.24 -10.02
C GLU A 26 5.76 -5.47 -10.01
N SER A 27 4.48 -5.28 -9.69
CA SER A 27 3.46 -6.33 -9.67
C SER A 27 2.74 -6.48 -11.01
N GLU A 28 2.97 -5.59 -11.97
CA GLU A 28 2.38 -5.68 -13.31
C GLU A 28 3.18 -6.64 -14.20
N HIS A 29 2.51 -7.67 -14.73
CA HIS A 29 3.10 -8.52 -15.75
C HIS A 29 3.18 -7.75 -17.08
N ILE A 30 4.40 -7.37 -17.49
CA ILE A 30 4.73 -6.59 -18.70
C ILE A 30 3.98 -7.07 -19.97
N TYR A 31 3.67 -8.37 -20.06
CA TYR A 31 3.05 -8.98 -21.23
C TYR A 31 1.55 -9.27 -21.12
N ARG A 32 0.94 -9.13 -19.94
CA ARG A 32 -0.42 -9.63 -19.69
C ARG A 32 -1.43 -8.57 -19.26
N LEU A 33 -1.02 -7.32 -19.00
CA LEU A 33 -1.91 -6.27 -18.47
C LEU A 33 -2.67 -6.73 -17.21
N THR A 34 -2.06 -7.64 -16.44
CA THR A 34 -2.62 -8.23 -15.23
C THR A 34 -1.69 -7.98 -14.06
N ILE A 35 -2.27 -7.62 -12.92
CA ILE A 35 -1.57 -7.47 -11.65
C ILE A 35 -1.39 -8.85 -11.02
N ASP A 36 -0.16 -9.14 -10.60
CA ASP A 36 0.16 -10.26 -9.73
C ASP A 36 -0.17 -9.91 -8.28
N TYR A 37 -1.34 -10.34 -7.82
CA TYR A 37 -1.81 -10.03 -6.47
C TYR A 37 -1.01 -10.73 -5.36
N GLU A 38 -0.21 -11.76 -5.66
CA GLU A 38 0.67 -12.38 -4.67
C GLU A 38 1.93 -11.53 -4.46
N ILE A 39 2.53 -11.03 -5.54
CA ILE A 39 3.66 -10.10 -5.47
C ILE A 39 3.21 -8.79 -4.82
N LEU A 40 2.05 -8.26 -5.22
CA LEU A 40 1.53 -7.02 -4.65
C LEU A 40 1.24 -7.16 -3.14
N ASP A 41 0.70 -8.29 -2.68
CA ASP A 41 0.47 -8.56 -1.25
C ASP A 41 1.78 -8.57 -0.45
N GLN A 42 2.85 -9.15 -1.01
CA GLN A 42 4.18 -9.14 -0.38
C GLN A 42 4.76 -7.73 -0.28
N LYS A 43 4.63 -6.93 -1.34
CA LYS A 43 5.12 -5.55 -1.38
C LYS A 43 4.33 -4.65 -0.43
N VAL A 44 3.01 -4.77 -0.41
CA VAL A 44 2.17 -4.05 0.54
C VAL A 44 2.48 -4.43 1.99
N ALA A 45 2.77 -5.71 2.27
CA ALA A 45 3.22 -6.10 3.60
C ALA A 45 4.54 -5.41 4.01
N GLN A 46 5.46 -5.18 3.07
CA GLN A 46 6.69 -4.41 3.31
C GLN A 46 6.37 -2.93 3.57
N LEU A 47 5.47 -2.31 2.80
CA LEU A 47 5.01 -0.94 3.05
C LEU A 47 4.47 -0.77 4.47
N PHE A 48 3.65 -1.70 4.95
CA PHE A 48 3.14 -1.65 6.33
C PHE A 48 4.25 -1.81 7.39
N GLN A 49 5.28 -2.60 7.12
CA GLN A 49 6.44 -2.71 8.00
C GLN A 49 7.23 -1.40 8.05
N SER A 50 7.50 -0.78 6.90
CA SER A 50 8.15 0.53 6.81
C SER A 50 7.31 1.59 7.54
N ALA A 51 5.99 1.62 7.32
CA ALA A 51 5.10 2.64 7.89
C ALA A 51 5.13 2.60 9.41
N LYS A 52 5.18 1.39 9.98
CA LYS A 52 5.32 1.19 11.41
C LYS A 52 6.65 1.72 11.96
N ILE A 53 7.76 1.57 11.22
CA ILE A 53 9.08 2.08 11.61
C ILE A 53 9.11 3.61 11.54
N ASP A 54 8.51 4.18 10.49
CA ASP A 54 8.44 5.63 10.25
C ASP A 54 7.42 6.34 11.16
N GLY A 55 6.57 5.58 11.86
CA GLY A 55 5.52 6.11 12.73
C GLY A 55 4.29 6.62 11.98
N LEU A 56 4.06 6.14 10.75
CA LEU A 56 2.88 6.42 9.94
C LEU A 56 1.73 5.49 10.35
N ASP A 57 0.54 6.05 10.54
CA ASP A 57 -0.65 5.28 10.90
C ASP A 57 -1.02 4.30 9.77
N GLU A 58 -1.27 3.04 10.13
CA GLU A 58 -1.71 1.98 9.22
C GLU A 58 -2.94 2.40 8.42
N LYS A 59 -3.87 3.14 9.04
CA LYS A 59 -5.07 3.65 8.38
C LYS A 59 -4.72 4.56 7.20
N ILE A 60 -3.68 5.37 7.32
CA ILE A 60 -3.26 6.28 6.23
C ILE A 60 -2.79 5.45 5.03
N VAL A 61 -1.98 4.41 5.27
CA VAL A 61 -1.51 3.51 4.21
C VAL A 61 -2.69 2.78 3.55
N TRP A 62 -3.67 2.32 4.34
CA TRP A 62 -4.91 1.74 3.80
C TRP A 62 -5.72 2.73 2.95
N ASP A 63 -5.85 3.98 3.39
CA ASP A 63 -6.56 5.02 2.64
C ASP A 63 -5.84 5.31 1.31
N LEU A 64 -4.51 5.33 1.29
CA LEU A 64 -3.70 5.50 0.07
C LEU A 64 -3.88 4.32 -0.89
N LEU A 65 -3.82 3.07 -0.38
CA LEU A 65 -4.05 1.86 -1.17
C LEU A 65 -5.48 1.82 -1.73
N GLN A 66 -6.48 2.18 -0.93
CA GLN A 66 -7.88 2.24 -1.38
C GLN A 66 -8.10 3.30 -2.45
N ALA A 67 -7.41 4.44 -2.35
CA ALA A 67 -7.48 5.49 -3.37
C ALA A 67 -6.80 5.07 -4.67
N ARG A 68 -5.65 4.37 -4.60
CA ARG A 68 -4.83 4.08 -5.77
C ARG A 68 -5.12 2.74 -6.45
N ILE A 69 -5.36 1.69 -5.65
CA ILE A 69 -5.54 0.31 -6.11
C ILE A 69 -6.78 -0.32 -5.41
N PRO A 70 -8.01 0.18 -5.66
CA PRO A 70 -9.22 -0.34 -5.02
C PRO A 70 -9.41 -1.86 -5.19
N SER A 71 -8.98 -2.41 -6.33
CA SER A 71 -9.06 -3.85 -6.63
C SER A 71 -8.24 -4.70 -5.67
N TYR A 72 -7.07 -4.21 -5.23
CA TYR A 72 -6.24 -4.88 -4.24
C TYR A 72 -6.92 -4.92 -2.87
N VAL A 73 -7.51 -3.80 -2.44
CA VAL A 73 -8.23 -3.76 -1.15
C VAL A 73 -9.43 -4.72 -1.17
N ASN A 74 -10.16 -4.77 -2.29
CA ASN A 74 -11.23 -5.75 -2.47
C ASN A 74 -10.72 -7.20 -2.42
N TYR A 75 -9.57 -7.48 -3.06
CA TYR A 75 -8.92 -8.80 -3.00
C TYR A 75 -8.57 -9.20 -1.57
N ILE A 76 -7.97 -8.31 -0.78
CA ILE A 76 -7.65 -8.59 0.63
C ILE A 76 -8.90 -8.84 1.46
N ASN A 77 -9.94 -8.02 1.30
CA ASN A 77 -11.22 -8.21 1.99
C ASN A 77 -11.85 -9.57 1.69
N PHE A 78 -11.78 -10.01 0.42
CA PHE A 78 -12.22 -11.35 0.02
C PHE A 78 -11.35 -12.45 0.63
N LYS A 79 -10.02 -12.32 0.56
CA LYS A 79 -9.04 -13.26 1.12
C LYS A 79 -9.22 -13.46 2.63
N VAL A 80 -9.49 -12.39 3.37
CA VAL A 80 -9.70 -12.42 4.84
C VAL A 80 -11.07 -12.99 5.20
N SER A 81 -12.12 -12.63 4.46
CA SER A 81 -13.46 -13.18 4.70
C SER A 81 -13.55 -14.68 4.39
N GLY A 82 -12.88 -15.15 3.33
CA GLY A 82 -12.79 -16.58 3.02
C GLY A 82 -12.04 -17.40 4.08
N LYS A 83 -11.11 -16.81 4.82
CA LYS A 83 -10.40 -17.48 5.94
C LYS A 83 -11.23 -17.64 7.21
N LYS A 84 -12.32 -16.87 7.38
CA LYS A 84 -13.20 -16.98 8.56
C LYS A 84 -14.29 -18.06 8.41
N ALA A 85 -14.43 -18.63 7.23
CA ALA A 85 -15.46 -19.64 6.91
C ALA A 85 -14.93 -21.07 6.89
N SER A 86 -13.65 -21.30 7.25
CA SER A 86 -13.00 -22.62 7.32
C SER A 86 -12.63 -23.00 8.75
#